data_AF-A0A9Q1BQA1-F1
#
_entry.id   AF-A0A9Q1BQA1-F1
#
_cell.length_a   1.000
_cell.length_b   1.000
_cell.length_c   1.000
_cell.angle_alpha   90.00
_cell.angle_beta   90.00
_cell.angle_gamma   90.00
#
_symmetry.space_group_name_H-M   'P 1'
#
loop_
_entity.id
_entity.type
_entity.pdbx_description
1 polymer ?
#
loop_
_entity_poly.entity_id
_entity_poly.type
_entity_poly.pdbx_seq_one_letter_code
_entity_poly.pdbx_strand_id
1 'polypeptide(L)'
;MVARDAMLPPIAKLLVTIDDGQGLLDRFITIVPECYRPTPDERDIAVSYIEAQNVSSFDEYIAALHDLHLTQKLYEFDVDAKQLLKEKECEFVSILNDALTHGTIPPRSKKIDIVQRVALSFHVFDHIMSHLLDGINPDNPPLQISRGTLSRAFQFLDYCDMQKEILMEFLESVTNGVMDQERKQPTSGDIKVALCLFPGRLVTVRAFKQSGPRFLRGITQQEIINQMRDLTSLGEIVNVKIPRSRAIAVFVKRDPAQIDLGSRKF
;
A
#
# COMPACT_ATOMS: atom_id res chain seq x y z
N MET A 1 -5.84 18.07 -25.75
CA MET A 1 -5.35 16.77 -25.26
C MET A 1 -4.62 17.05 -23.94
N VAL A 2 -5.36 17.07 -22.83
CA VAL A 2 -4.81 17.41 -21.50
C VAL A 2 -4.72 16.12 -20.71
N ALA A 3 -3.57 15.91 -20.07
CA ALA A 3 -3.18 14.71 -19.35
C ALA A 3 -4.31 14.18 -18.46
N ARG A 4 -4.64 12.90 -18.64
CA ARG A 4 -5.32 12.12 -17.62
C ARG A 4 -4.31 11.98 -16.48
N ASP A 5 -4.43 12.83 -15.46
CA ASP A 5 -3.88 12.52 -14.15
C ASP A 5 -4.38 11.12 -13.80
N ALA A 6 -3.46 10.17 -13.67
CA ALA A 6 -3.74 8.80 -13.29
C ALA A 6 -4.29 8.82 -11.86
N MET A 7 -5.59 9.00 -11.72
CA MET A 7 -6.28 8.90 -10.45
C MET A 7 -6.25 7.42 -10.06
N LEU A 8 -5.20 7.00 -9.35
CA LEU A 8 -5.25 5.73 -8.62
C LEU A 8 -6.52 5.74 -7.76
N PRO A 9 -7.27 4.63 -7.71
CA PRO A 9 -8.41 4.51 -6.83
C PRO A 9 -8.00 4.84 -5.38
N PRO A 10 -8.81 5.59 -4.61
CA PRO A 10 -8.54 5.88 -3.20
C PRO A 10 -8.25 4.62 -2.35
N ILE A 11 -8.79 3.48 -2.77
CA ILE A 11 -8.56 2.16 -2.15
C ILE A 11 -7.09 1.71 -2.23
N ALA A 12 -6.39 1.94 -3.34
CA ALA A 12 -5.00 1.53 -3.48
C ALA A 12 -4.09 2.28 -2.50
N LYS A 13 -4.29 3.60 -2.37
CA LYS A 13 -3.57 4.41 -1.38
C LYS A 13 -3.92 4.01 0.05
N LEU A 14 -5.19 3.69 0.31
CA LEU A 14 -5.63 3.24 1.62
C LEU A 14 -4.97 1.92 2.01
N LEU A 15 -4.91 0.93 1.12
CA LEU A 15 -4.29 -0.37 1.39
C LEU A 15 -2.80 -0.25 1.69
N VAL A 16 -2.04 0.52 0.89
CA VAL A 16 -0.62 0.81 1.15
C VAL A 16 -0.44 1.51 2.50
N THR A 17 -1.31 2.47 2.84
CA THR A 17 -1.23 3.15 4.15
C THR A 17 -1.56 2.21 5.32
N ILE A 18 -2.46 1.25 5.13
CA ILE A 18 -2.85 0.26 6.15
C ILE A 18 -1.73 -0.76 6.40
N ASP A 19 -0.91 -1.04 5.39
CA ASP A 19 0.23 -1.95 5.49
C ASP A 19 1.43 -1.36 6.25
N ASP A 20 1.54 -0.03 6.28
CA ASP A 20 2.70 0.73 6.76
C ASP A 20 2.89 0.79 8.29
N GLY A 21 2.63 -0.30 9.02
CA GLY A 21 3.27 -0.49 10.34
C GLY A 21 2.42 -0.96 11.53
N GLN A 22 1.18 -1.39 11.34
CA GLN A 22 0.35 -1.90 12.45
C GLN A 22 -0.13 -3.35 12.30
N GLY A 23 0.24 -4.03 11.21
CA GLY A 23 -0.28 -5.37 10.90
C GLY A 23 -1.81 -5.41 10.85
N LEU A 24 -2.41 -4.31 10.39
CA LEU A 24 -3.85 -4.19 10.21
C LEU A 24 -4.29 -5.04 9.01
N LEU A 25 -3.49 -5.04 7.94
CA LEU A 25 -3.74 -5.87 6.77
C LEU A 25 -3.67 -7.37 7.10
N ASP A 26 -2.82 -7.77 8.05
CA ASP A 26 -2.70 -9.17 8.52
C ASP A 26 -3.94 -9.68 9.26
N ARG A 27 -4.93 -8.83 9.50
CA ARG A 27 -6.24 -9.22 10.05
C ARG A 27 -7.22 -9.63 8.97
N PHE A 28 -6.91 -9.37 7.71
CA PHE A 28 -7.74 -9.72 6.56
C PHE A 28 -7.10 -10.87 5.79
N ILE A 29 -7.92 -11.83 5.39
CA ILE A 29 -7.51 -12.83 4.41
C ILE A 29 -7.67 -12.18 3.04
N THR A 30 -6.56 -11.98 2.34
CA THR A 30 -6.56 -11.41 0.99
C THR A 30 -6.32 -12.52 -0.02
N ILE A 31 -7.23 -12.64 -0.98
CA ILE A 31 -7.11 -13.61 -2.06
C ILE A 31 -7.33 -12.86 -3.36
N VAL A 32 -6.33 -12.91 -4.22
CA VAL A 32 -6.48 -12.49 -5.61
C VAL A 32 -6.51 -13.78 -6.42
N PRO A 33 -7.69 -14.20 -6.92
CA PRO A 33 -7.76 -15.41 -7.72
C PRO A 33 -6.95 -15.21 -9.00
N GLU A 34 -6.30 -16.28 -9.46
CA GLU A 34 -5.62 -16.26 -10.74
C GLU A 34 -6.66 -16.08 -11.86
N CYS A 35 -6.64 -14.92 -12.51
CA CYS A 35 -7.55 -14.59 -13.60
C CYS A 35 -7.09 -15.17 -14.94
N TYR A 36 -6.75 -16.46 -14.98
CA TYR A 36 -6.49 -17.12 -16.26
C TYR A 36 -7.80 -17.22 -17.04
N ARG A 37 -7.74 -16.93 -18.34
CA ARG A 37 -8.88 -17.10 -19.22
C ARG A 37 -8.92 -18.56 -19.66
N PRO A 38 -9.91 -19.37 -19.22
CA PRO A 38 -10.02 -20.75 -19.68
C PRO A 38 -10.28 -20.77 -21.18
N THR A 39 -9.79 -21.83 -21.83
CA THR A 39 -10.15 -22.14 -23.21
C THR A 39 -11.65 -22.47 -23.32
N PRO A 40 -12.25 -22.37 -24.51
CA PRO A 40 -13.64 -22.79 -24.71
C PRO A 40 -13.88 -24.24 -24.28
N ASP A 41 -12.93 -25.14 -24.57
CA ASP A 41 -13.04 -26.56 -24.21
C ASP A 41 -13.01 -26.77 -22.70
N GLU A 42 -12.07 -26.12 -21.98
CA GLU A 42 -12.02 -26.18 -20.51
C GLU A 42 -13.28 -25.62 -19.87
N ARG A 43 -13.85 -24.55 -20.44
CA ARG A 43 -15.10 -23.97 -19.97
C ARG A 43 -16.25 -24.96 -20.16
N ASP A 44 -16.36 -25.58 -21.33
CA ASP A 44 -17.46 -26.50 -21.62
C ASP A 44 -17.36 -27.78 -20.76
N ILE A 45 -16.14 -28.26 -20.48
CA ILE A 45 -15.87 -29.32 -19.50
C ILE A 45 -16.29 -28.89 -18.09
N ALA A 46 -15.90 -27.70 -17.65
CA ALA A 46 -16.23 -27.20 -16.31
C ALA A 46 -17.74 -27.03 -16.12
N VAL A 47 -18.45 -26.49 -17.12
CA VAL A 47 -19.91 -26.38 -17.12
C VAL A 47 -20.54 -27.77 -17.04
N SER A 48 -20.11 -28.71 -17.88
CA SER A 48 -20.63 -30.09 -17.86
C SER A 48 -20.38 -30.78 -16.51
N TYR A 49 -19.23 -30.54 -15.89
CA TYR A 49 -18.90 -31.06 -14.57
C TYR A 49 -19.83 -30.49 -13.49
N ILE A 50 -20.07 -29.17 -13.50
CA ILE A 50 -20.95 -28.49 -12.54
C ILE A 50 -22.40 -28.95 -12.72
N GLU A 51 -22.89 -29.04 -13.96
CA GLU A 51 -24.24 -29.52 -14.28
C GLU A 51 -24.47 -30.98 -13.86
N ALA A 52 -23.41 -31.78 -13.78
CA ALA A 52 -23.47 -33.16 -13.31
C ALA A 52 -23.42 -33.31 -11.78
N GLN A 53 -23.17 -32.23 -11.02
CA GLN A 53 -23.15 -32.31 -9.56
C GLN A 53 -24.57 -32.33 -8.98
N ASN A 54 -24.72 -32.98 -7.83
CA ASN A 54 -26.00 -33.08 -7.13
C ASN A 54 -26.41 -31.78 -6.42
N VAL A 55 -25.49 -30.80 -6.31
CA VAL A 55 -25.73 -29.54 -5.59
C VAL A 55 -26.04 -28.45 -6.58
N SER A 56 -27.29 -27.98 -6.55
CA SER A 56 -27.79 -26.95 -7.48
C SER A 56 -27.51 -25.52 -7.00
N SER A 57 -27.43 -25.32 -5.68
CA SER A 57 -27.18 -24.03 -5.04
C SER A 57 -26.43 -24.20 -3.72
N PHE A 58 -25.67 -23.16 -3.33
CA PHE A 58 -25.09 -23.05 -1.99
C PHE A 58 -26.14 -22.84 -0.88
N ASP A 59 -27.39 -22.52 -1.22
CA ASP A 59 -28.46 -22.38 -0.23
C ASP A 59 -28.71 -23.69 0.53
N GLU A 60 -28.61 -24.83 -0.16
CA GLU A 60 -28.71 -26.17 0.44
C GLU A 60 -27.61 -26.40 1.49
N TYR A 61 -26.39 -25.96 1.18
CA TYR A 61 -25.26 -25.99 2.11
C TYR A 61 -25.50 -25.08 3.33
N ILE A 62 -25.99 -23.85 3.13
CA ILE A 62 -26.23 -22.90 4.22
C ILE A 62 -27.34 -23.41 5.16
N ALA A 63 -28.40 -23.99 4.60
CA ALA A 63 -29.48 -24.60 5.37
C ALA A 63 -28.97 -25.79 6.20
N ALA A 64 -28.22 -26.70 5.58
CA ALA A 64 -27.60 -27.82 6.28
C ALA A 64 -26.65 -27.38 7.39
N LEU A 65 -25.81 -26.38 7.13
CA LEU A 65 -24.92 -25.80 8.12
C LEU A 65 -25.70 -25.22 9.31
N HIS A 66 -26.76 -24.45 9.03
CA HIS A 66 -27.60 -23.87 10.07
C HIS A 66 -28.19 -24.95 10.98
N ASP A 67 -28.78 -25.99 10.39
CA ASP A 67 -29.47 -27.05 11.13
C ASP A 67 -28.50 -27.87 12.00
N LEU A 68 -27.32 -28.21 11.47
CA LEU A 68 -26.30 -28.95 12.20
C LEU A 68 -25.65 -28.11 13.31
N HIS A 69 -25.53 -26.79 13.13
CA HIS A 69 -24.96 -25.89 14.13
C HIS A 69 -25.86 -25.67 15.35
N LEU A 70 -27.15 -26.03 15.25
CA LEU A 70 -28.05 -26.02 16.41
C LEU A 70 -27.65 -27.07 17.46
N THR A 71 -27.12 -28.22 17.01
CA THR A 71 -26.79 -29.37 17.87
C THR A 71 -25.33 -29.44 18.28
N GLN A 72 -24.39 -29.15 17.38
CA GLN A 72 -22.95 -29.40 17.60
C GLN A 72 -22.14 -28.11 17.51
N LYS A 73 -21.51 -27.70 18.63
CA LYS A 73 -20.82 -26.40 18.74
C LYS A 73 -19.34 -26.47 19.07
N LEU A 74 -18.85 -27.62 19.52
CA LEU A 74 -17.48 -27.78 19.98
C LEU A 74 -16.77 -28.87 19.18
N TYR A 75 -15.59 -28.51 18.68
CA TYR A 75 -14.70 -29.41 17.96
C TYR A 75 -13.32 -29.34 18.63
N GLU A 76 -12.62 -30.45 18.65
CA GLU A 76 -11.26 -30.54 19.20
C GLU A 76 -10.29 -31.04 18.15
N PHE A 77 -9.05 -30.56 18.20
CA PHE A 77 -7.98 -31.16 17.41
C PHE A 77 -7.62 -32.55 17.95
N ASP A 78 -7.35 -33.49 17.03
CA ASP A 78 -6.75 -34.77 17.38
C ASP A 78 -5.32 -34.58 17.94
N VAL A 79 -4.72 -35.66 18.45
CA VAL A 79 -3.39 -35.61 19.10
C VAL A 79 -2.32 -35.15 18.11
N ASP A 80 -2.40 -35.62 16.86
CA ASP A 80 -1.42 -35.31 15.82
C ASP A 80 -1.53 -33.86 15.32
N ALA A 81 -2.73 -33.31 15.25
CA ALA A 81 -3.01 -31.91 14.93
C ALA A 81 -2.58 -30.99 16.07
N LYS A 82 -2.84 -31.36 17.33
CA LYS A 82 -2.33 -30.63 18.51
C LYS A 82 -0.81 -30.56 18.50
N GLN A 83 -0.15 -31.67 18.15
CA GLN A 83 1.31 -31.73 18.03
C GLN A 83 1.81 -30.83 16.89
N LEU A 84 1.20 -30.90 15.71
CA LEU A 84 1.54 -30.03 14.57
C LEU A 84 1.37 -28.54 14.90
N LEU A 85 0.27 -28.18 15.56
CA LEU A 85 0.01 -26.80 15.98
C LEU A 85 1.11 -26.30 16.92
N LYS A 86 1.45 -27.10 17.94
CA LYS A 86 2.52 -26.78 18.89
C LYS A 86 3.87 -26.63 18.21
N GLU A 87 4.20 -27.50 17.25
CA GLU A 87 5.43 -27.39 16.45
C GLU A 87 5.49 -26.06 15.69
N LYS A 88 4.38 -25.68 15.05
CA LYS A 88 4.28 -24.42 14.30
C LYS A 88 4.29 -23.18 15.19
N GLU A 89 3.70 -23.25 16.38
CA GLU A 89 3.79 -22.20 17.40
C GLU A 89 5.23 -22.01 17.88
N CYS A 90 5.94 -23.11 18.18
CA CYS A 90 7.35 -23.06 18.57
C CYS A 90 8.24 -22.50 17.47
N GLU A 91 8.03 -22.91 16.21
CA GLU A 91 8.74 -22.39 15.04
C GLU A 91 8.53 -20.87 14.92
N PHE A 92 7.28 -20.40 15.02
CA PHE A 92 6.95 -18.98 14.95
C PHE A 92 7.60 -18.17 16.08
N VAL A 93 7.55 -18.66 17.33
CA VAL A 93 8.22 -18.02 18.47
C VAL A 93 9.73 -17.96 18.27
N SER A 94 10.34 -19.00 17.69
CA SER A 94 11.77 -19.01 17.37
C SER A 94 12.12 -17.90 16.38
N ILE A 95 11.34 -17.74 15.31
CA ILE A 95 11.56 -16.69 14.30
C ILE A 95 11.41 -15.29 14.92
N LEU A 96 10.40 -15.09 15.77
CA LEU A 96 10.20 -13.82 16.49
C LEU A 96 11.39 -13.48 17.38
N ASN A 97 11.85 -14.43 18.19
CA ASN A 97 12.98 -14.22 19.09
C ASN A 97 14.28 -13.98 18.33
N ASP A 98 14.47 -14.65 17.20
CA ASP A 98 15.63 -14.44 16.34
C ASP A 98 15.65 -13.01 15.76
N ALA A 99 14.50 -12.52 15.28
CA ALA A 99 14.38 -11.16 14.77
C ALA A 99 14.64 -10.11 15.86
N LEU A 100 14.10 -10.32 17.07
CA LEU A 100 14.35 -9.46 18.22
C LEU A 100 15.84 -9.43 18.64
N THR A 101 16.50 -10.59 18.58
CA THR A 101 17.92 -10.72 18.95
C THR A 101 18.83 -9.99 17.96
N HIS A 102 18.51 -10.06 16.66
CA HIS A 102 19.29 -9.44 15.60
C HIS A 102 18.85 -8.02 15.24
N GLY A 103 17.83 -7.49 15.91
CA GLY A 103 17.27 -6.16 15.65
C GLY A 103 16.62 -6.02 14.26
N THR A 104 16.20 -7.14 13.66
CA THR A 104 15.47 -7.15 12.40
C THR A 104 13.96 -7.02 12.66
N ILE A 105 13.21 -6.66 11.62
CA ILE A 105 11.76 -6.51 11.74
C ILE A 105 11.15 -7.91 11.91
N PRO A 106 10.41 -8.19 13.00
CA PRO A 106 9.78 -9.48 13.19
C PRO A 106 8.70 -9.73 12.12
N PRO A 107 8.41 -11.00 11.78
CA PRO A 107 7.34 -11.33 10.85
C PRO A 107 6.01 -10.74 11.32
N ARG A 108 5.39 -9.93 10.46
CA ARG A 108 4.05 -9.37 10.66
C ARG A 108 3.04 -10.39 10.15
N SER A 109 2.66 -11.35 10.98
CA SER A 109 1.68 -12.36 10.61
C SER A 109 0.83 -12.77 11.81
N LYS A 110 -0.48 -12.88 11.57
CA LYS A 110 -1.46 -13.46 12.51
C LYS A 110 -1.84 -14.88 12.16
N LYS A 111 -1.08 -15.54 11.28
CA LYS A 111 -1.37 -16.88 10.77
C LYS A 111 -1.68 -17.89 11.88
N ILE A 112 -0.85 -17.92 12.92
CA ILE A 112 -1.02 -18.83 14.07
C ILE A 112 -2.32 -18.55 14.85
N ASP A 113 -2.73 -17.29 14.96
CA ASP A 113 -3.96 -16.90 15.67
C ASP A 113 -5.22 -17.29 14.88
N ILE A 114 -5.15 -17.30 13.55
CA ILE A 114 -6.31 -17.52 12.68
C ILE A 114 -6.42 -18.95 12.16
N VAL A 115 -5.32 -19.72 12.11
CA VAL A 115 -5.29 -21.07 11.51
C VAL A 115 -6.29 -22.02 12.13
N GLN A 116 -6.53 -21.92 13.44
CA GLN A 116 -7.51 -22.77 14.12
C GLN A 116 -8.93 -22.50 13.63
N ARG A 117 -9.26 -21.22 13.37
CA ARG A 117 -10.57 -20.81 12.85
C ARG A 117 -10.75 -21.27 11.41
N VAL A 118 -9.70 -21.15 10.59
CA VAL A 118 -9.72 -21.63 9.19
C VAL A 118 -9.85 -23.15 9.14
N ALA A 119 -9.10 -23.88 9.97
CA ALA A 119 -9.16 -25.33 10.05
C ALA A 119 -10.55 -25.82 10.46
N LEU A 120 -11.19 -25.15 11.42
CA LEU A 120 -12.58 -25.44 11.81
C LEU A 120 -13.54 -25.21 10.63
N SER A 121 -13.42 -24.08 9.93
CA SER A 121 -14.25 -23.79 8.76
C SER A 121 -14.07 -24.85 7.67
N PHE A 122 -12.83 -25.28 7.38
CA PHE A 122 -12.55 -26.35 6.42
C PHE A 122 -13.14 -27.68 6.86
N HIS A 123 -12.99 -28.03 8.14
CA HIS A 123 -13.53 -29.27 8.70
C HIS A 123 -15.05 -29.40 8.49
N VAL A 124 -15.78 -28.33 8.82
CA VAL A 124 -17.25 -28.30 8.68
C VAL A 124 -17.65 -28.22 7.21
N PHE A 125 -16.98 -27.35 6.43
CA PHE A 125 -17.29 -27.18 5.02
C PHE A 125 -17.08 -28.46 4.23
N ASP A 126 -15.91 -29.09 4.34
CA ASP A 126 -15.59 -30.30 3.60
C ASP A 126 -16.57 -31.42 3.93
N HIS A 127 -16.92 -31.61 5.20
CA HIS A 127 -17.85 -32.68 5.60
C HIS A 127 -19.23 -32.48 4.96
N ILE A 128 -19.83 -31.30 5.15
CA ILE A 128 -21.18 -31.01 4.65
C ILE A 128 -21.17 -31.03 3.11
N MET A 129 -20.21 -30.37 2.48
CA MET A 129 -20.13 -30.29 1.03
C MET A 129 -19.90 -31.67 0.39
N SER A 130 -19.05 -32.51 0.98
CA SER A 130 -18.83 -33.86 0.44
C SER A 130 -20.11 -34.70 0.48
N HIS A 131 -20.87 -34.65 1.58
CA HIS A 131 -22.15 -35.35 1.68
C HIS A 131 -23.17 -34.84 0.66
N LEU A 132 -23.28 -33.52 0.51
CA LEU A 132 -24.19 -32.93 -0.48
C LEU A 132 -23.80 -33.29 -1.91
N LEU A 133 -22.51 -33.28 -2.24
CA LEU A 133 -22.00 -33.72 -3.54
C LEU A 133 -22.29 -35.20 -3.79
N ASP A 134 -22.21 -36.05 -2.76
CA ASP A 134 -22.57 -37.47 -2.83
C ASP A 134 -24.09 -37.73 -2.85
N GLY A 135 -24.92 -36.67 -2.73
CA GLY A 135 -26.38 -36.78 -2.69
C GLY A 135 -26.92 -37.33 -1.36
N ILE A 136 -26.12 -37.26 -0.30
CA ILE A 136 -26.45 -37.74 1.05
C ILE A 136 -26.83 -36.53 1.92
N ASN A 137 -27.89 -36.67 2.71
CA ASN A 137 -28.23 -35.65 3.70
C ASN A 137 -27.09 -35.55 4.74
N PRO A 138 -26.46 -34.37 4.91
CA PRO A 138 -25.30 -34.22 5.77
C PRO A 138 -25.69 -34.42 7.23
N ASP A 139 -24.87 -35.20 7.94
CA ASP A 139 -24.95 -35.37 9.38
C ASP A 139 -23.91 -34.50 10.12
N ASN A 140 -23.82 -34.65 11.44
CA ASN A 140 -22.88 -33.87 12.23
C ASN A 140 -21.44 -34.22 11.86
N PRO A 141 -20.58 -33.22 11.56
CA PRO A 141 -19.18 -33.47 11.29
C PRO A 141 -18.50 -34.16 12.49
N PRO A 142 -17.45 -34.96 12.25
CA PRO A 142 -16.69 -35.60 13.32
C PRO A 142 -16.23 -34.59 14.37
N LEU A 143 -16.24 -34.97 15.65
CA LEU A 143 -15.80 -34.08 16.74
C LEU A 143 -14.31 -33.72 16.66
N GLN A 144 -13.51 -34.58 16.03
CA GLN A 144 -12.08 -34.43 15.95
C GLN A 144 -11.65 -33.85 14.60
N ILE A 145 -10.93 -32.74 14.65
CA ILE A 145 -10.29 -32.13 13.48
C ILE A 145 -8.96 -32.82 13.24
N SER A 146 -8.80 -33.37 12.04
CA SER A 146 -7.61 -34.14 11.69
C SER A 146 -6.37 -33.27 11.46
N ARG A 147 -5.18 -33.87 11.65
CA ARG A 147 -3.91 -33.25 11.21
C ARG A 147 -3.92 -32.84 9.73
N GLY A 148 -4.59 -33.62 8.87
CA GLY A 148 -4.69 -33.33 7.44
C GLY A 148 -5.46 -32.03 7.16
N THR A 149 -6.58 -31.80 7.86
CA THR A 149 -7.35 -30.57 7.75
C THR A 149 -6.58 -29.35 8.25
N LEU A 150 -5.88 -29.49 9.39
CA LEU A 150 -5.03 -28.43 9.91
C LEU A 150 -3.87 -28.09 8.95
N SER A 151 -3.23 -29.10 8.36
CA SER A 151 -2.17 -28.91 7.36
C SER A 151 -2.67 -28.14 6.13
N ARG A 152 -3.85 -28.47 5.62
CA ARG A 152 -4.47 -27.73 4.50
C ARG A 152 -4.80 -26.29 4.87
N ALA A 153 -5.24 -26.03 6.10
CA ALA A 153 -5.46 -24.66 6.58
C ALA A 153 -4.15 -23.85 6.62
N PHE A 154 -3.03 -24.45 7.03
CA PHE A 154 -1.72 -23.82 6.94
C PHE A 154 -1.34 -23.48 5.49
N GLN A 155 -1.47 -24.44 4.57
CA GLN A 155 -1.16 -24.25 3.15
C GLN A 155 -2.01 -23.14 2.51
N PHE A 156 -3.30 -23.10 2.85
CA PHE A 156 -4.20 -22.06 2.36
C PHE A 156 -3.78 -20.68 2.86
N LEU A 157 -3.41 -20.57 4.14
CA LEU A 157 -2.91 -19.30 4.69
C LEU A 157 -1.57 -18.89 4.10
N ASP A 158 -0.67 -19.84 3.81
CA ASP A 158 0.58 -19.55 3.07
C ASP A 158 0.28 -18.98 1.68
N TYR A 159 -0.70 -19.55 0.98
CA TYR A 159 -1.16 -19.01 -0.30
C TYR A 159 -1.74 -17.60 -0.16
N CYS A 160 -2.58 -17.36 0.84
CA CYS A 160 -3.16 -16.03 1.09
C CYS A 160 -2.09 -14.98 1.43
N ASP A 161 -1.11 -15.34 2.26
CA ASP A 161 0.03 -14.47 2.58
C ASP A 161 0.81 -14.14 1.30
N MET A 162 1.09 -15.12 0.44
CA MET A 162 1.75 -14.89 -0.84
C MET A 162 0.94 -13.95 -1.76
N GLN A 163 -0.38 -14.14 -1.88
CA GLN A 163 -1.23 -13.26 -2.68
C GLN A 163 -1.28 -11.83 -2.13
N LYS A 164 -1.29 -11.69 -0.80
CA LYS A 164 -1.20 -10.39 -0.13
C LYS A 164 0.09 -9.69 -0.49
N GLU A 165 1.25 -10.34 -0.36
CA GLU A 165 2.55 -9.75 -0.69
C GLU A 165 2.61 -9.31 -2.16
N ILE A 166 2.17 -10.15 -3.11
CA ILE A 166 2.12 -9.81 -4.54
C ILE A 166 1.24 -8.59 -4.78
N LEU A 167 0.05 -8.55 -4.16
CA LEU A 167 -0.86 -7.41 -4.28
C LEU A 167 -0.23 -6.14 -3.72
N MET A 168 0.43 -6.23 -2.56
CA MET A 168 1.05 -5.07 -1.93
C MET A 168 2.22 -4.54 -2.75
N GLU A 169 3.09 -5.42 -3.26
CA GLU A 169 4.18 -5.02 -4.15
C GLU A 169 3.64 -4.35 -5.43
N PHE A 170 2.57 -4.89 -6.01
CA PHE A 170 1.90 -4.27 -7.15
C PHE A 170 1.36 -2.88 -6.77
N LEU A 171 0.61 -2.77 -5.67
CA LEU A 171 0.03 -1.50 -5.24
C LEU A 171 1.10 -0.47 -4.94
N GLU A 172 2.18 -0.85 -4.24
CA GLU A 172 3.34 -0.01 -3.99
C GLU A 172 4.00 0.45 -5.29
N SER A 173 4.19 -0.43 -6.27
CA SER A 173 4.77 -0.06 -7.57
C SER A 173 3.93 1.01 -8.29
N VAL A 174 2.61 0.90 -8.19
CA VAL A 174 1.65 1.80 -8.84
C VAL A 174 1.48 3.09 -8.01
N THR A 175 1.56 3.03 -6.68
CA THR A 175 1.48 4.21 -5.81
C THR A 175 2.78 5.00 -5.78
N ASN A 176 3.94 4.36 -5.68
CA ASN A 176 5.25 5.04 -5.56
C ASN A 176 5.58 5.88 -6.81
N GLY A 177 5.04 5.53 -7.99
CA GLY A 177 5.12 6.36 -9.20
C GLY A 177 4.23 7.62 -9.18
N VAL A 178 3.29 7.72 -8.24
CA VAL A 178 2.23 8.76 -8.17
C VAL A 178 2.20 9.47 -6.80
N MET A 179 2.96 9.01 -5.83
CA MET A 179 3.18 9.71 -4.57
C MET A 179 4.01 10.95 -4.85
N ASP A 180 3.42 12.13 -4.62
CA ASP A 180 4.14 13.39 -4.64
C ASP A 180 5.36 13.26 -3.73
N GLN A 181 6.57 13.35 -4.29
CA GLN A 181 7.79 13.40 -3.49
C GLN A 181 7.62 14.48 -2.41
N GLU A 182 8.03 14.19 -1.18
CA GLU A 182 8.10 15.20 -0.12
C GLU A 182 8.79 16.45 -0.66
N ARG A 183 8.01 17.50 -0.90
CA ARG A 183 8.56 18.78 -1.33
C ARG A 183 9.23 19.39 -0.12
N LYS A 184 10.54 19.13 0.02
CA LYS A 184 11.39 19.81 1.00
C LYS A 184 11.15 21.30 0.90
N GLN A 185 11.08 21.97 2.06
CA GLN A 185 10.99 23.42 2.06
C GLN A 185 12.17 24.00 1.27
N PRO A 186 11.93 24.95 0.35
CA PRO A 186 13.00 25.52 -0.44
C PRO A 186 14.06 26.16 0.43
N THR A 187 15.32 25.87 0.17
CA THR A 187 16.43 26.46 0.92
C THR A 187 16.68 27.90 0.46
N SER A 188 17.38 28.68 1.28
CA SER A 188 17.88 30.01 0.89
C SER A 188 18.69 29.97 -0.41
N GLY A 189 19.48 28.91 -0.63
CA GLY A 189 20.25 28.69 -1.85
C GLY A 189 19.37 28.54 -3.08
N ASP A 190 18.30 27.73 -2.99
CA ASP A 190 17.37 27.50 -4.10
C ASP A 190 16.70 28.79 -4.57
N ILE A 191 16.32 29.65 -3.61
CA ILE A 191 15.73 30.97 -3.90
C ILE A 191 16.75 31.86 -4.61
N LYS A 192 17.99 31.92 -4.12
CA LYS A 192 19.06 32.75 -4.71
C LYS A 192 19.40 32.32 -6.13
N VAL A 193 19.55 31.01 -6.36
CA VAL A 193 19.81 30.45 -7.69
C VAL A 193 18.65 30.78 -8.63
N ALA A 194 17.41 30.56 -8.19
CA ALA A 194 16.24 30.86 -9.01
C ALA A 194 16.10 32.36 -9.32
N LEU A 195 16.43 33.25 -8.37
CA LEU A 195 16.46 34.69 -8.60
C LEU A 195 17.47 35.06 -9.70
N CYS A 196 18.66 34.46 -9.66
CA CYS A 196 19.72 34.69 -10.65
C CYS A 196 19.37 34.12 -12.04
N LEU A 197 18.68 32.97 -12.09
CA LEU A 197 18.25 32.34 -13.34
C LEU A 197 16.92 32.87 -13.88
N PHE A 198 16.17 33.67 -13.11
CA PHE A 198 14.90 34.24 -13.56
C PHE A 198 15.08 35.05 -14.87
N PRO A 199 14.24 34.87 -15.89
CA PRO A 199 14.46 35.52 -17.18
C PRO A 199 14.40 37.06 -17.06
N GLY A 200 15.37 37.74 -17.70
CA GLY A 200 15.46 39.20 -17.76
C GLY A 200 16.31 39.84 -16.66
N ARG A 201 16.61 41.13 -16.85
CA ARG A 201 17.43 41.94 -15.93
C ARG A 201 16.68 42.41 -14.68
N LEU A 202 15.34 42.46 -14.73
CA LEU A 202 14.48 42.96 -13.66
C LEU A 202 13.66 41.80 -13.09
N VAL A 203 13.75 41.61 -11.78
CA VAL A 203 12.97 40.60 -11.05
C VAL A 203 12.09 41.30 -10.04
N THR A 204 10.77 41.27 -10.27
CA THR A 204 9.79 41.71 -9.26
C THR A 204 9.32 40.51 -8.45
N VAL A 205 8.99 40.72 -7.17
CA VAL A 205 8.44 39.67 -6.30
C VAL A 205 7.20 39.03 -6.92
N ARG A 206 6.34 39.84 -7.57
CA ARG A 206 5.13 39.34 -8.26
C ARG A 206 5.47 38.44 -9.44
N ALA A 207 6.36 38.88 -10.33
CA ALA A 207 6.75 38.10 -11.50
C ALA A 207 7.46 36.80 -11.07
N PHE A 208 8.29 36.87 -10.03
CA PHE A 208 8.97 35.70 -9.47
C PHE A 208 7.98 34.68 -8.90
N LYS A 209 6.94 35.11 -8.18
CA LYS A 209 5.90 34.20 -7.67
C LYS A 209 4.99 33.63 -8.77
N GLN A 210 4.75 34.37 -9.85
CA GLN A 210 3.88 33.92 -10.94
C GLN A 210 4.60 32.99 -11.93
N SER A 211 5.81 33.37 -12.33
CA SER A 211 6.54 32.74 -13.44
C SER A 211 7.81 32.02 -13.00
N GLY A 212 8.19 32.10 -11.72
CA GLY A 212 9.31 31.35 -11.17
C GLY A 212 9.00 29.86 -10.99
N PRO A 213 10.01 29.08 -10.58
CA PRO A 213 9.87 27.64 -10.33
C PRO A 213 8.67 27.32 -9.43
N ARG A 214 7.88 26.30 -9.81
CA ARG A 214 6.62 25.97 -9.13
C ARG A 214 6.80 25.71 -7.63
N PHE A 215 7.90 25.07 -7.24
CA PHE A 215 8.22 24.76 -5.84
C PHE A 215 8.53 26.00 -4.98
N LEU A 216 8.83 27.15 -5.59
CA LEU A 216 9.12 28.42 -4.88
C LEU A 216 7.88 29.32 -4.73
N ARG A 217 6.73 28.96 -5.30
CA ARG A 217 5.53 29.84 -5.29
C ARG A 217 4.88 30.00 -3.92
N GLY A 218 5.09 29.03 -3.02
CA GLY A 218 4.60 29.06 -1.64
C GLY A 218 5.38 30.01 -0.71
N ILE A 219 6.56 30.47 -1.14
CA ILE A 219 7.46 31.31 -0.34
C ILE A 219 6.85 32.70 -0.11
N THR A 220 7.10 33.26 1.07
CA THR A 220 6.60 34.59 1.43
C THR A 220 7.32 35.69 0.64
N GLN A 221 6.67 36.85 0.51
CA GLN A 221 7.30 37.99 -0.16
C GLN A 221 8.54 38.49 0.61
N GLN A 222 8.53 38.37 1.94
CA GLN A 222 9.63 38.80 2.81
C GLN A 222 10.86 37.91 2.63
N GLU A 223 10.69 36.59 2.54
CA GLU A 223 11.81 35.68 2.26
C GLU A 223 12.50 36.01 0.94
N ILE A 224 11.73 36.25 -0.13
CA ILE A 224 12.27 36.64 -1.43
C ILE A 224 13.07 37.94 -1.32
N ILE A 225 12.54 38.95 -0.63
CA ILE A 225 13.20 40.25 -0.44
C ILE A 225 14.49 40.08 0.39
N ASN A 226 14.48 39.24 1.42
CA ASN A 226 15.66 38.95 2.23
C ASN A 226 16.75 38.28 1.37
N GLN A 227 16.38 37.32 0.51
CA GLN A 227 17.35 36.69 -0.39
C GLN A 227 17.88 37.65 -1.46
N MET A 228 17.06 38.58 -1.96
CA MET A 228 17.53 39.64 -2.86
C MET A 228 18.57 40.55 -2.17
N ARG A 229 18.42 40.81 -0.85
CA ARG A 229 19.36 41.66 -0.10
C ARG A 229 20.72 41.00 0.07
N ASP A 230 20.74 39.67 0.18
CA ASP A 230 21.99 38.92 0.27
C ASP A 230 22.75 38.82 -1.07
N LEU A 231 22.13 39.19 -2.19
CA LEU A 231 22.69 39.12 -3.54
C LEU A 231 23.33 40.44 -4.01
N THR A 232 23.92 41.22 -3.10
CA THR A 232 24.52 42.53 -3.40
C THR A 232 25.66 42.49 -4.43
N SER A 233 26.35 41.36 -4.58
CA SER A 233 27.40 41.17 -5.58
C SER A 233 26.85 40.95 -7.00
N LEU A 234 25.65 40.38 -7.12
CA LEU A 234 25.04 39.99 -8.40
C LEU A 234 23.93 40.96 -8.86
N GLY A 235 23.53 41.90 -8.01
CA GLY A 235 22.46 42.84 -8.31
C GLY A 235 22.23 43.83 -7.18
N GLU A 236 21.24 44.69 -7.38
CA GLU A 236 20.81 45.67 -6.39
C GLU A 236 19.28 45.67 -6.26
N ILE A 237 18.79 46.08 -5.10
CA ILE A 237 17.36 46.28 -4.87
C ILE A 237 17.03 47.75 -5.08
N VAL A 238 16.14 48.01 -6.03
CA VAL A 238 15.59 49.33 -6.29
C VAL A 238 14.12 49.35 -5.86
N ASN A 239 13.77 50.30 -5.00
CA ASN A 239 12.38 50.53 -4.60
C ASN A 239 11.74 51.51 -5.57
N VAL A 240 10.79 51.03 -6.38
CA VAL A 240 10.07 51.85 -7.35
C VAL A 240 8.71 52.21 -6.79
N LYS A 241 8.39 53.51 -6.72
CA LYS A 241 7.08 54.02 -6.29
C LYS A 241 6.39 54.74 -7.44
N ILE A 242 5.26 54.19 -7.87
CA ILE A 242 4.37 54.83 -8.85
C ILE A 242 3.33 55.67 -8.09
N PRO A 243 2.94 56.86 -8.57
CA PRO A 243 1.88 57.65 -7.96
C PRO A 243 0.63 56.81 -7.68
N ARG A 244 0.06 56.93 -6.47
CA ARG A 244 -1.11 56.18 -5.97
C ARG A 244 -0.90 54.66 -5.78
N SER A 245 0.33 54.15 -5.84
CA SER A 245 0.66 52.75 -5.54
C SER A 245 1.61 52.60 -4.34
N ARG A 246 1.65 51.40 -3.77
CA ARG A 246 2.67 51.02 -2.78
C ARG A 246 4.03 50.88 -3.48
N ALA A 247 5.11 51.20 -2.76
CA ALA A 247 6.46 50.98 -3.28
C ALA A 247 6.70 49.48 -3.53
N ILE A 248 7.30 49.15 -4.67
CA ILE A 248 7.61 47.78 -5.07
C ILE A 248 9.12 47.61 -5.05
N ALA A 249 9.60 46.59 -4.34
CA ALA A 249 10.99 46.16 -4.40
C ALA A 249 11.23 45.40 -5.71
N VAL A 250 12.20 45.86 -6.48
CA VAL A 250 12.64 45.25 -7.74
C VAL A 250 14.12 44.91 -7.60
N PHE A 251 14.48 43.66 -7.87
CA PHE A 251 15.87 43.26 -7.95
C PHE A 251 16.37 43.46 -9.38
N VAL A 252 17.42 44.28 -9.53
CA VAL A 252 18.07 44.59 -10.80
C VAL A 252 19.37 43.81 -10.85
N LYS A 253 19.47 42.86 -11.78
CA LYS A 253 20.68 42.06 -11.97
C LYS A 253 21.78 42.91 -12.60
N ARG A 254 23.01 42.77 -12.10
CA ARG A 254 24.18 43.35 -12.75
C ARG A 254 24.48 42.63 -14.06
N ASP A 255 25.11 43.37 -14.97
CA ASP A 255 25.62 42.78 -16.20
C ASP A 255 26.71 41.75 -15.86
N PRO A 256 26.68 40.52 -16.40
CA PRO A 256 27.73 39.52 -16.16
C PRO A 256 29.16 40.06 -16.37
N ALA A 257 29.36 41.01 -17.29
CA ALA A 257 30.67 41.62 -17.55
C ALA A 257 31.16 42.57 -16.45
N GLN A 258 30.29 42.98 -15.52
CA GLN A 258 30.56 43.92 -14.42
C GLN A 258 30.61 43.23 -13.05
N ILE A 259 30.53 41.89 -13.02
CA ILE A 259 30.59 41.11 -11.79
C ILE A 259 32.06 40.82 -11.49
N ASP A 260 32.62 41.50 -10.50
CA ASP A 260 33.95 41.21 -10.00
C ASP A 260 33.93 39.89 -9.21
N LEU A 261 34.11 38.78 -9.91
CA LEU A 261 34.39 37.49 -9.32
C LEU A 261 35.84 37.52 -8.84
N GLY A 262 36.07 38.17 -7.69
CA GLY A 262 37.39 38.42 -7.11
C GLY A 262 38.37 37.30 -7.46
N SER A 263 39.40 37.66 -8.21
CA SER A 263 40.41 36.80 -8.84
C SER A 263 40.68 35.48 -8.08
N ARG A 264 39.97 34.42 -8.47
CA ARG A 264 40.45 33.05 -8.26
C ARG A 264 41.39 32.75 -9.41
N LYS A 265 42.69 32.93 -9.15
CA LYS A 265 43.72 32.23 -9.92
C LYS A 265 43.43 30.73 -9.80
N PHE A 266 43.33 30.06 -10.94
CA PHE A 266 43.40 28.60 -10.99
C PHE A 266 44.75 28.12 -10.46
#